data_AF-A0A1F9CVS2-F1
#
_entry.id   AF-A0A1F9CVS2-F1
#
_cell.length_a   1.000
_cell.length_b   1.000
_cell.length_c   1.000
_cell.angle_alpha   90.00
_cell.angle_beta   90.00
_cell.angle_gamma   90.00
#
_symmetry.space_group_name_H-M   'P 1'
#
loop_
_entity.id
_entity.type
_entity.pdbx_description
1 polymer ?
#
loop_
_entity_poly.entity_id
_entity_poly.type
_entity_poly.pdbx_seq_one_letter_code
_entity_poly.pdbx_strand_id
1 'polypeptide(L)'
;MPLVNASGQFIYVQSISNRTVTLDKSVTGLLLPSAYVVFEDEKQIYRILNILPPNDTLIELTDDILGYIGTQTFNIRLYRLGAITYQINGDSLVRNNQPLAGDGTTTVVEDLQIAYGVWNNTAAPPRIDWSNTPPGGSTEMVRITIILRTAVPDPQDTSFFKPAKEDNAQDNANPGCRRRVYTTEVMLRNLK
;
A
#
# COMPACT_ATOMS: atom_id res chain seq x y z
N MET A 1 5.43 0.79 -9.91
CA MET A 1 5.17 2.00 -10.72
C MET A 1 4.34 1.52 -11.90
N PRO A 2 3.12 2.04 -12.12
CA PRO A 2 2.23 1.57 -13.17
C PRO A 2 2.84 1.78 -14.56
N LEU A 3 2.54 0.88 -15.48
CA LEU A 3 2.76 1.09 -16.91
C LEU A 3 1.88 2.24 -17.37
N VAL A 4 2.35 3.05 -18.32
CA VAL A 4 1.52 4.06 -18.98
C VAL A 4 1.38 3.64 -20.43
N ASN A 5 0.15 3.40 -20.90
CA ASN A 5 -0.08 3.11 -22.32
C ASN A 5 0.13 4.37 -23.18
N ALA A 6 0.08 4.20 -24.50
CA ALA A 6 0.18 5.33 -25.45
C ALA A 6 -0.90 6.41 -25.22
N SER A 7 -1.98 6.07 -24.50
CA SER A 7 -3.07 6.97 -24.13
C SER A 7 -2.91 7.62 -22.75
N GLY A 8 -1.77 7.46 -22.08
CA GLY A 8 -1.52 8.06 -20.76
C GLY A 8 -2.17 7.32 -19.58
N GLN A 9 -2.76 6.15 -19.80
CA GLN A 9 -3.47 5.41 -18.76
C GLN A 9 -2.54 4.46 -18.00
N PHE A 10 -2.73 4.41 -16.69
CA PHE A 10 -2.07 3.44 -15.82
C PHE A 10 -2.58 2.02 -16.06
N ILE A 11 -1.65 1.09 -16.28
CA ILE A 11 -1.85 -0.35 -16.39
C ILE A 11 -1.10 -1.04 -15.25
N TYR A 12 -1.76 -2.03 -14.65
CA TYR A 12 -1.31 -2.79 -13.49
C TYR A 12 -1.17 -4.27 -13.84
N VAL A 13 -0.21 -4.93 -13.19
CA VAL A 13 -0.05 -6.39 -13.27
C VAL A 13 -1.07 -7.04 -12.33
N GLN A 14 -1.96 -7.86 -12.88
CA GLN A 14 -2.94 -8.65 -12.11
C GLN A 14 -2.31 -9.94 -11.57
N SER A 15 -1.55 -10.65 -12.41
CA SER A 15 -0.96 -11.93 -12.03
C SER A 15 0.28 -12.27 -12.85
N ILE A 16 1.11 -13.16 -12.31
CA ILE A 16 2.27 -13.73 -12.99
C ILE A 16 2.22 -15.24 -12.75
N SER A 17 2.30 -16.03 -13.82
CA SER A 17 2.33 -17.48 -13.76
C SER A 17 3.20 -18.02 -14.87
N ASN A 18 4.21 -18.85 -14.54
CA ASN A 18 5.05 -19.55 -15.52
C ASN A 18 5.48 -18.68 -16.73
N ARG A 19 5.96 -17.45 -16.48
CA ARG A 19 6.42 -16.48 -17.51
C ARG A 19 5.32 -15.83 -18.34
N THR A 20 4.07 -15.94 -17.92
CA THR A 20 2.96 -15.16 -18.44
C THR A 20 2.57 -14.09 -17.43
N VAL A 21 2.50 -12.84 -17.87
CA VAL A 21 1.97 -11.73 -17.08
C VAL A 21 0.58 -11.41 -17.56
N THR A 22 -0.38 -11.35 -16.64
CA THR A 22 -1.72 -10.83 -16.94
C THR A 22 -1.80 -9.39 -16.44
N LEU A 23 -2.24 -8.49 -17.32
CA LEU A 23 -2.46 -7.08 -17.04
C LEU A 23 -3.94 -6.78 -16.87
N ASP A 24 -4.25 -5.73 -16.11
CA ASP A 24 -5.63 -5.30 -15.90
C ASP A 24 -6.26 -4.61 -17.12
N LYS A 25 -5.42 -4.17 -18.06
CA LYS A 25 -5.81 -3.44 -19.27
C LYS A 25 -4.91 -3.80 -20.45
N SER A 26 -5.45 -3.58 -21.64
CA SER A 26 -4.77 -3.78 -22.91
C SER A 26 -3.55 -2.87 -23.05
N VAL A 27 -2.43 -3.42 -23.55
CA VAL A 27 -1.21 -2.69 -23.90
C VAL A 27 -1.17 -2.24 -25.37
N THR A 28 -2.32 -2.14 -26.04
CA THR A 28 -2.42 -1.74 -27.46
C THR A 28 -1.59 -0.48 -27.75
N GLY A 29 -0.69 -0.55 -28.73
CA GLY A 29 0.14 0.58 -29.15
C GLY A 29 1.52 0.70 -28.50
N LEU A 30 1.92 -0.25 -27.63
CA LEU A 30 3.31 -0.36 -27.21
C LEU A 30 4.18 -0.93 -28.35
N LEU A 31 5.19 -0.16 -28.79
CA LEU A 31 6.19 -0.59 -29.78
C LEU A 31 7.17 -1.58 -29.11
N LEU A 32 7.03 -2.89 -29.36
CA LEU A 32 7.62 -3.96 -28.52
C LEU A 32 8.45 -5.04 -29.25
N PRO A 33 9.55 -4.72 -29.93
CA PRO A 33 10.58 -5.75 -30.11
C PRO A 33 11.62 -5.77 -28.97
N SER A 34 11.67 -4.72 -28.13
CA SER A 34 12.81 -4.44 -27.25
C SER A 34 12.45 -3.97 -25.83
N ALA A 35 11.27 -4.34 -25.30
CA ALA A 35 10.93 -4.02 -23.92
C ALA A 35 11.27 -5.15 -22.96
N TYR A 36 11.69 -4.74 -21.77
CA TYR A 36 12.16 -5.62 -20.71
C TYR A 36 11.32 -5.41 -19.45
N VAL A 37 11.21 -6.48 -18.67
CA VAL A 37 10.41 -6.55 -17.45
C VAL A 37 11.30 -7.02 -16.31
N VAL A 38 11.16 -6.38 -15.14
CA VAL A 38 11.77 -6.86 -13.90
C VAL A 38 10.67 -7.01 -12.87
N PHE A 39 10.68 -8.10 -12.11
CA PHE A 39 9.76 -8.29 -11.01
C PHE A 39 10.45 -8.00 -9.69
N GLU A 40 9.74 -7.40 -8.75
CA GLU A 40 10.23 -7.29 -7.39
C GLU A 40 10.41 -8.70 -6.79
N ASP A 41 11.46 -8.83 -5.99
CA ASP A 41 11.98 -10.10 -5.44
C ASP A 41 12.60 -11.08 -6.44
N GLU A 42 12.62 -10.76 -7.74
CA GLU A 42 13.35 -11.53 -8.75
C GLU A 42 14.63 -10.81 -9.19
N LYS A 43 15.74 -11.56 -9.23
CA LYS A 43 17.03 -11.06 -9.72
C LYS A 43 17.14 -11.07 -11.26
N GLN A 44 16.11 -11.56 -11.94
CA GLN A 44 16.14 -11.85 -13.36
C GLN A 44 15.38 -10.76 -14.15
N ILE A 45 15.96 -10.39 -15.30
CA ILE A 45 15.30 -9.53 -16.29
C ILE A 45 14.70 -10.43 -17.35
N TYR A 46 13.46 -10.13 -17.73
CA TYR A 46 12.75 -10.83 -18.78
C TYR A 46 12.58 -9.94 -20.00
N ARG A 47 12.68 -10.51 -21.19
CA ARG A 47 12.29 -9.83 -22.43
C ARG A 47 10.84 -10.16 -22.75
N ILE A 48 10.06 -9.16 -23.16
CA ILE A 48 8.72 -9.38 -23.70
C ILE A 48 8.87 -10.11 -25.04
N LEU A 49 8.39 -11.35 -25.08
CA LEU A 49 8.41 -12.19 -26.27
C LEU A 49 7.23 -11.86 -27.18
N ASN A 50 6.01 -11.90 -26.61
CA ASN A 50 4.77 -11.63 -27.32
C ASN A 50 3.78 -10.93 -26.40
N ILE A 51 2.90 -10.14 -26.99
CA ILE A 51 1.59 -9.82 -26.41
C ILE A 51 0.58 -10.76 -27.05
N LEU A 52 -0.15 -11.51 -26.24
CA LEU A 52 -1.11 -12.47 -26.72
C LEU A 52 -2.51 -11.85 -26.89
N PRO A 53 -3.19 -12.10 -28.02
CA PRO A 53 -4.61 -11.80 -28.21
C PRO A 53 -5.48 -12.63 -27.25
N PRO A 54 -6.77 -12.26 -27.03
CA PRO A 54 -7.58 -11.31 -27.81
C PRO A 54 -7.60 -9.86 -27.30
N ASN A 55 -7.16 -9.61 -26.06
CA ASN A 55 -7.30 -8.29 -25.43
C ASN A 55 -5.95 -7.59 -25.20
N ASP A 56 -4.85 -8.18 -25.67
CA ASP A 56 -3.49 -7.69 -25.42
C ASP A 56 -3.22 -7.45 -23.93
N THR A 57 -3.80 -8.28 -23.06
CA THR A 57 -3.61 -8.24 -21.61
C THR A 57 -2.62 -9.30 -21.12
N LEU A 58 -2.24 -10.23 -21.99
CA LEU A 58 -1.35 -11.33 -21.69
C LEU A 58 0.01 -11.06 -22.33
N ILE A 59 1.07 -11.07 -21.53
CA ILE A 59 2.44 -10.89 -21.98
C ILE A 59 3.21 -12.18 -21.75
N GLU A 60 3.76 -12.76 -22.81
CA GLU A 60 4.73 -13.85 -22.71
C GLU A 60 6.13 -13.28 -22.51
N LEU A 61 6.86 -13.89 -21.59
CA LEU A 61 8.22 -13.53 -21.26
C LEU A 61 9.18 -14.62 -21.70
N THR A 62 10.34 -14.22 -22.23
CA THR A 62 11.48 -15.11 -22.40
C THR A 62 12.59 -14.71 -21.43
N ASP A 63 13.37 -15.70 -21.01
CA ASP A 63 14.67 -15.41 -20.41
C ASP A 63 15.49 -14.66 -21.46
N ASP A 64 16.05 -13.52 -21.08
CA ASP A 64 17.08 -12.88 -21.89
C ASP A 64 18.47 -13.28 -21.39
N ILE A 65 19.46 -13.17 -22.27
CA ILE A 65 20.87 -13.39 -21.92
C ILE A 65 21.24 -12.40 -20.82
N LEU A 66 21.40 -12.89 -19.59
CA LEU A 66 21.83 -12.23 -18.35
C LEU A 66 22.42 -10.81 -18.54
N GLY A 67 21.56 -9.82 -18.73
CA GLY A 67 21.91 -8.42 -18.59
C GLY A 67 21.92 -8.11 -17.10
N TYR A 68 23.09 -8.13 -16.46
CA TYR A 68 23.22 -7.54 -15.13
C TYR A 68 22.81 -6.06 -15.19
N ILE A 69 22.16 -5.55 -14.14
CA ILE A 69 21.60 -4.18 -14.00
C ILE A 69 22.72 -3.09 -13.95
N GLY A 70 23.82 -3.27 -14.68
CA GLY A 70 25.01 -2.43 -14.60
C GLY A 70 25.17 -1.39 -15.69
N THR A 71 24.74 -1.65 -16.94
CA THR A 71 25.19 -0.82 -18.08
C THR A 71 24.20 -0.62 -19.22
N GLN A 72 23.03 -1.26 -19.20
CA GLN A 72 22.06 -1.09 -20.30
C GLN A 72 20.96 -0.07 -19.95
N THR A 73 20.77 0.89 -20.86
CA THR A 73 19.64 1.83 -20.82
C THR A 73 18.41 1.12 -21.36
N PHE A 74 17.54 0.67 -20.46
CA PHE A 74 16.27 0.04 -20.84
C PHE A 74 15.21 1.11 -21.14
N ASN A 75 14.57 1.02 -22.31
CA ASN A 75 13.56 1.99 -22.75
C ASN A 75 12.24 1.91 -21.96
N ILE A 76 11.97 0.78 -21.30
CA ILE A 76 10.80 0.56 -20.45
C ILE A 76 11.22 -0.31 -19.27
N ARG A 77 10.87 0.08 -18.04
CA ARG A 77 11.06 -0.71 -16.81
C ARG A 77 9.70 -0.98 -16.19
N LEU A 78 9.37 -2.24 -16.05
CA LEU A 78 8.23 -2.70 -15.29
C LEU A 78 8.67 -3.00 -13.86
N TYR A 79 7.84 -2.61 -12.89
CA TYR A 79 8.04 -2.94 -11.48
C TYR A 79 6.73 -3.48 -10.93
N ARG A 80 6.72 -4.74 -10.48
CA ARG A 80 5.75 -5.17 -9.46
C ARG A 80 6.12 -4.42 -8.17
N LEU A 81 5.15 -3.75 -7.54
CA LEU A 81 5.32 -3.26 -6.18
C LEU A 81 4.36 -4.05 -5.32
N GLY A 82 4.86 -4.82 -4.37
CA GLY A 82 4.09 -5.44 -3.32
C GLY A 82 3.40 -4.35 -2.51
N ALA A 83 2.08 -4.44 -2.39
CA ALA A 83 1.38 -3.59 -1.45
C ALA A 83 1.92 -3.86 -0.04
N ILE A 84 2.36 -2.82 0.65
CA ILE A 84 2.64 -2.91 2.08
C ILE A 84 1.27 -2.88 2.77
N THR A 85 0.89 -3.98 3.40
CA THR A 85 -0.34 -4.07 4.17
C THR A 85 -0.02 -4.02 5.67
N TYR A 86 -0.87 -3.30 6.39
CA TYR A 86 -0.90 -3.28 7.84
C TYR A 86 -2.26 -3.81 8.29
N GLN A 87 -2.26 -4.72 9.25
CA GLN A 87 -3.50 -5.26 9.80
C GLN A 87 -3.29 -5.66 11.26
N ILE A 88 -4.38 -5.71 12.01
CA ILE A 88 -4.39 -6.30 13.33
C ILE A 88 -4.68 -7.80 13.17
N ASN A 89 -3.81 -8.63 13.71
CA ASN A 89 -3.98 -10.07 13.77
C ASN A 89 -3.97 -10.51 15.25
N GLY A 90 -5.14 -10.82 15.79
CA GLY A 90 -5.33 -11.01 17.23
C GLY A 90 -5.03 -9.72 17.98
N ASP A 91 -4.05 -9.75 18.88
CA ASP A 91 -3.64 -8.62 19.72
C ASP A 91 -2.42 -7.86 19.17
N SER A 92 -1.97 -8.18 17.95
CA SER A 92 -0.74 -7.67 17.35
C SER A 92 -0.99 -6.92 16.04
N LEU A 93 -0.31 -5.79 15.86
CA LEU A 93 -0.14 -5.14 14.57
C LEU A 93 0.90 -5.90 13.76
N VAL A 94 0.56 -6.28 12.54
CA VAL A 94 1.47 -6.94 11.59
C VAL A 94 1.61 -6.14 10.30
N ARG A 95 2.82 -6.16 9.73
CA ARG A 95 3.15 -5.62 8.40
C ARG A 95 3.48 -6.77 7.47
N ASN A 96 2.71 -6.98 6.41
CA ASN A 96 2.90 -8.12 5.49
C ASN A 96 3.06 -9.47 6.25
N ASN A 97 2.21 -9.71 7.26
CA ASN A 97 2.26 -10.86 8.19
C ASN A 97 3.48 -10.94 9.11
N GLN A 98 4.35 -9.92 9.15
CA GLN A 98 5.43 -9.83 10.13
C GLN A 98 4.99 -9.02 11.35
N PRO A 99 5.20 -9.50 12.59
CA PRO A 99 4.88 -8.76 13.80
C PRO A 99 5.59 -7.40 13.86
N LEU A 100 4.86 -6.35 14.24
CA LEU A 100 5.38 -4.98 14.33
C LEU A 100 5.17 -4.35 15.71
N ALA A 101 3.99 -4.52 16.31
CA ALA A 101 3.70 -4.05 17.66
C ALA A 101 2.62 -4.91 18.33
N GLY A 102 2.61 -4.95 19.66
CA GLY A 102 1.70 -5.80 20.44
C GLY A 102 2.13 -7.26 20.42
N ASP A 103 2.17 -7.86 21.59
CA ASP A 103 2.56 -9.25 21.81
C ASP A 103 1.43 -10.09 22.43
N GLY A 104 0.29 -9.46 22.75
CA GLY A 104 -0.86 -10.07 23.42
C GLY A 104 -0.63 -10.40 24.90
N THR A 105 0.59 -10.30 25.41
CA THR A 105 0.95 -10.73 26.77
C THR A 105 1.23 -9.55 27.70
N THR A 106 1.86 -8.51 27.18
CA THR A 106 2.13 -7.26 27.90
C THR A 106 1.36 -6.10 27.27
N THR A 107 1.29 -6.10 25.94
CA THR A 107 0.74 -5.01 25.14
C THR A 107 -0.19 -5.57 24.08
N VAL A 108 -1.39 -5.02 24.02
CA VAL A 108 -2.41 -5.38 23.03
C VAL A 108 -2.63 -4.18 22.11
N VAL A 109 -2.59 -4.41 20.80
CA VAL A 109 -3.05 -3.44 19.80
C VAL A 109 -4.55 -3.63 19.60
N GLU A 110 -5.34 -2.65 20.04
CA GLU A 110 -6.81 -2.70 19.95
C GLU A 110 -7.36 -2.06 18.68
N ASP A 111 -6.58 -1.15 18.09
CA ASP A 111 -7.03 -0.46 16.89
C ASP A 111 -5.91 0.12 16.05
N LEU A 112 -6.19 0.18 14.76
CA LEU A 112 -5.43 0.86 13.73
C LEU A 112 -6.43 1.64 12.91
N GLN A 113 -6.37 2.96 13.02
CA GLN A 113 -7.29 3.88 12.37
C GLN A 113 -6.54 4.72 11.34
N ILE A 114 -7.14 4.92 10.17
CA ILE A 114 -6.51 5.64 9.06
C ILE A 114 -7.43 6.74 8.54
N ALA A 115 -6.90 7.96 8.44
CA ALA A 115 -7.53 9.06 7.72
C ALA A 115 -6.67 9.54 6.55
N TYR A 116 -7.33 9.92 5.47
CA TYR A 116 -6.75 10.40 4.23
C TYR A 116 -6.93 11.92 4.17
N GLY A 117 -5.82 12.63 4.01
CA GLY A 117 -5.77 14.09 3.96
C GLY A 117 -5.66 14.59 2.52
N VAL A 118 -6.55 15.51 2.17
CA VAL A 118 -6.51 16.28 0.92
C VAL A 118 -6.41 17.76 1.26
N TRP A 119 -5.50 18.45 0.61
CA TRP A 119 -5.25 19.86 0.74
C TRP A 119 -6.36 20.65 0.06
N ASN A 120 -7.10 21.39 0.87
CA ASN A 120 -8.15 22.26 0.40
C ASN A 120 -7.64 23.70 0.26
N ASN A 121 -7.23 24.05 -0.96
CA ASN A 121 -6.83 25.41 -1.33
C ASN A 121 -8.00 26.42 -1.33
N THR A 122 -9.25 25.94 -1.33
CA THR A 122 -10.45 26.81 -1.38
C THR A 122 -11.01 27.13 0.01
N ALA A 123 -10.56 26.43 1.05
CA ALA A 123 -10.88 26.76 2.43
C ALA A 123 -10.22 28.09 2.85
N ALA A 124 -10.90 28.85 3.72
CA ALA A 124 -10.36 30.06 4.33
C ALA A 124 -10.28 29.86 5.86
N PRO A 125 -9.08 29.62 6.44
CA PRO A 125 -7.78 29.46 5.79
C PRO A 125 -7.61 28.10 5.06
N PRO A 126 -6.66 27.99 4.11
CA PRO A 126 -6.30 26.71 3.50
C PRO A 126 -5.89 25.70 4.57
N ARG A 127 -6.34 24.46 4.40
CA ARG A 127 -6.13 23.39 5.40
C ARG A 127 -6.18 22.02 4.74
N ILE A 128 -5.79 20.99 5.49
CA ILE A 128 -6.07 19.60 5.13
C ILE A 128 -7.50 19.27 5.58
N ASP A 129 -8.31 18.80 4.63
CA ASP A 129 -9.57 18.12 4.95
C ASP A 129 -9.30 16.62 5.08
N TRP A 130 -9.76 16.04 6.19
CA TRP A 130 -9.55 14.63 6.54
C TRP A 130 -10.79 13.82 6.25
N SER A 131 -10.59 12.61 5.72
CA SER A 131 -11.66 11.66 5.41
C SER A 131 -11.23 10.25 5.82
N ASN A 132 -12.17 9.46 6.33
CA ASN A 132 -11.93 8.05 6.68
C ASN A 132 -12.07 7.11 5.47
N THR A 133 -12.59 7.62 4.36
CA THR A 133 -12.60 6.91 3.07
C THR A 133 -11.53 7.47 2.15
N PRO A 134 -10.79 6.62 1.42
CA PRO A 134 -9.84 7.09 0.41
C PRO A 134 -10.53 8.02 -0.60
N PRO A 135 -10.01 9.22 -0.85
CA PRO A 135 -10.58 10.12 -1.84
C PRO A 135 -10.37 9.54 -3.25
N GLY A 136 -11.30 9.79 -4.16
CA GLY A 136 -11.16 9.40 -5.57
C GLY A 136 -10.12 10.20 -6.37
N GLY A 137 -9.29 11.01 -5.70
CA GLY A 137 -8.29 11.91 -6.27
C GLY A 137 -6.94 11.82 -5.55
N SER A 138 -6.12 12.87 -5.70
CA SER A 138 -4.79 12.93 -5.09
C SER A 138 -4.88 12.96 -3.56
N THR A 139 -4.41 11.90 -2.91
CA THR A 139 -4.20 11.90 -1.46
C THR A 139 -2.80 12.40 -1.18
N GLU A 140 -2.68 13.44 -0.37
CA GLU A 140 -1.39 14.10 -0.12
C GLU A 140 -0.81 13.74 1.24
N MET A 141 -1.66 13.32 2.17
CA MET A 141 -1.26 12.92 3.51
C MET A 141 -2.11 11.74 3.99
N VAL A 142 -1.53 10.93 4.87
CA VAL A 142 -2.26 9.92 5.65
C VAL A 142 -1.98 10.17 7.12
N ARG A 143 -3.01 10.20 7.94
CA ARG A 143 -2.90 10.17 9.39
C ARG A 143 -3.16 8.74 9.85
N ILE A 144 -2.25 8.22 10.65
CA ILE A 144 -2.30 6.87 11.20
C ILE A 144 -2.40 7.01 12.71
N THR A 145 -3.46 6.45 13.29
CA THR A 145 -3.67 6.40 14.72
C THR A 145 -3.66 4.93 15.18
N ILE A 146 -2.81 4.60 16.15
CA ILE A 146 -2.73 3.28 16.77
C ILE A 146 -3.17 3.41 18.22
N ILE A 147 -4.05 2.52 18.66
CA ILE A 147 -4.51 2.43 20.04
C ILE A 147 -3.93 1.15 20.64
N LEU A 148 -3.10 1.32 21.67
CA LEU A 148 -2.54 0.21 22.44
C LEU A 148 -3.08 0.25 23.86
N ARG A 149 -3.17 -0.93 24.47
CA ARG A 149 -3.43 -1.06 25.91
C ARG A 149 -2.49 -2.06 26.58
N THR A 150 -2.46 -2.00 27.90
CA THR A 150 -1.93 -3.10 28.72
C THR A 150 -2.78 -4.36 28.57
N ALA A 151 -2.14 -5.53 28.62
CA ALA A 151 -2.85 -6.81 28.58
C ALA A 151 -3.75 -7.02 29.82
N VAL A 152 -3.34 -6.46 30.96
CA VAL A 152 -4.05 -6.55 32.25
C VAL A 152 -4.62 -5.20 32.68
N PRO A 153 -5.71 -5.19 33.47
CA PRO A 153 -6.25 -3.99 34.07
C PRO A 153 -5.20 -3.26 34.92
N ASP A 154 -5.12 -1.93 34.77
CA ASP A 154 -4.31 -1.06 35.60
C ASP A 154 -5.21 -0.40 36.65
N PRO A 155 -5.08 -0.76 37.94
CA PRO A 155 -5.94 -0.23 38.99
C PRO A 155 -5.72 1.26 39.26
N GLN A 156 -4.67 1.87 38.70
CA GLN A 156 -4.35 3.30 38.89
C GLN A 156 -4.79 4.17 37.72
N ASP A 157 -5.19 3.58 36.59
CA ASP A 157 -5.68 4.35 35.46
C ASP A 157 -7.19 4.53 35.57
N THR A 158 -7.68 5.76 35.40
CA THR A 158 -9.12 6.07 35.38
C THR A 158 -9.63 6.40 33.96
N SER A 159 -8.72 6.36 32.96
CA SER A 159 -9.04 6.60 31.55
C SER A 159 -9.31 5.27 30.85
N PHE A 160 -10.59 4.97 30.62
CA PHE A 160 -11.01 3.62 30.23
C PHE A 160 -11.64 3.50 28.85
N PHE A 161 -11.95 4.61 28.20
CA PHE A 161 -12.60 4.59 26.90
C PHE A 161 -11.56 4.54 25.77
N LYS A 162 -11.92 3.85 24.70
CA LYS A 162 -11.17 3.87 23.44
C LYS A 162 -11.66 5.07 22.64
N PRO A 163 -10.86 6.14 22.45
CA PRO A 163 -11.34 7.33 21.78
C PRO A 163 -11.65 7.07 20.30
N ALA A 164 -12.73 7.67 19.80
CA ALA A 164 -12.93 7.83 18.36
C ALA A 164 -11.91 8.86 17.84
N LYS A 165 -10.99 8.46 16.96
CA LYS A 165 -10.00 9.38 16.41
C LYS A 165 -10.18 9.58 14.91
N GLU A 166 -10.33 8.50 14.16
CA GLU A 166 -10.50 8.55 12.70
C GLU A 166 -11.70 7.68 12.27
N ASP A 167 -11.47 6.46 11.76
CA ASP A 167 -12.42 5.61 11.02
C ASP A 167 -13.31 4.70 11.87
N ASN A 168 -12.89 4.38 13.09
CA ASN A 168 -13.66 3.54 14.01
C ASN A 168 -14.30 4.36 15.14
N ALA A 169 -15.52 3.97 15.50
CA ALA A 169 -16.29 4.60 16.56
C ALA A 169 -15.65 4.41 17.95
N GLN A 170 -15.98 5.31 18.87
CA GLN A 170 -15.57 5.22 20.27
C GLN A 170 -16.14 3.93 20.87
N ASP A 171 -15.29 3.20 21.58
CA ASP A 171 -15.73 2.09 22.42
C ASP A 171 -15.73 2.53 23.87
N ASN A 172 -16.92 2.43 24.49
CA ASN A 172 -17.17 2.79 25.88
C ASN A 172 -17.01 1.60 26.83
N ALA A 173 -16.62 0.42 26.34
CA ALA A 173 -16.26 -0.69 27.19
C ALA A 173 -15.15 -0.27 28.17
N ASN A 174 -15.35 -0.60 29.45
CA ASN A 174 -14.39 -0.29 30.51
C ASN A 174 -13.70 -1.58 31.01
N PRO A 175 -12.66 -2.06 30.32
CA PRO A 175 -11.91 -3.24 30.75
C PRO A 175 -10.87 -2.92 31.84
N GLY A 176 -10.83 -1.68 32.36
CA GLY A 176 -9.85 -1.29 33.38
C GLY A 176 -8.40 -1.23 32.90
N CYS A 177 -8.13 -1.38 31.60
CA CYS A 177 -6.76 -1.41 31.06
C CYS A 177 -6.25 0.00 30.73
N ARG A 178 -4.97 0.27 31.01
CA ARG A 178 -4.30 1.52 30.63
C ARG A 178 -4.14 1.59 29.12
N ARG A 179 -4.52 2.72 28.51
CA ARG A 179 -4.45 2.95 27.06
C ARG A 179 -3.47 4.03 26.68
N ARG A 180 -2.87 3.88 25.50
CA ARG A 180 -2.05 4.90 24.85
C ARG A 180 -2.46 5.01 23.39
N VAL A 181 -2.60 6.26 22.95
CA VAL A 181 -2.97 6.59 21.57
C VAL A 181 -1.78 7.29 20.93
N TYR A 182 -1.30 6.72 19.83
CA TYR A 182 -0.22 7.28 19.05
C TYR A 182 -0.76 7.69 17.69
N THR A 183 -0.68 8.98 17.38
CA THR A 183 -1.12 9.53 16.10
C THR A 183 0.08 10.11 15.38
N THR A 184 0.24 9.77 14.10
CA THR A 184 1.27 10.33 13.23
C THR A 184 0.70 10.70 11.88
N GLU A 185 1.29 11.69 11.22
CA GLU A 185 0.90 12.15 9.89
C GLU A 185 2.06 11.95 8.92
N VAL A 186 1.78 11.32 7.78
CA VAL A 186 2.77 10.97 6.77
C VAL A 186 2.39 11.64 5.45
N MET A 187 3.31 12.44 4.90
CA MET A 187 3.12 13.08 3.61
C MET A 187 3.43 12.11 2.46
N LEU A 188 2.46 11.96 1.56
CA LEU A 188 2.53 11.09 0.39
C LEU A 188 3.07 11.87 -0.81
N ARG A 189 4.38 11.86 -0.99
CA ARG A 189 5.03 12.59 -2.11
C ARG A 189 4.83 11.93 -3.47
N ASN A 190 4.60 10.61 -3.48
CA ASN A 190 4.60 9.80 -4.70
C ASN A 190 3.20 9.45 -5.20
N LEU A 191 2.14 9.93 -4.54
CA LEU A 191 0.73 9.70 -4.91
C LEU A 191 0.05 10.95 -5.49
N LYS A 192 0.87 11.96 -5.88
CA LYS A 192 0.40 13.18 -6.54
C LYS A 192 0.18 12.99 -8.02
#